data_AF-A0A178APK7-F1
#
_entry.id   AF-A0A178APK7-F1
#
_cell.length_a   1.000
_cell.length_b   1.000
_cell.length_c   1.000
_cell.angle_alpha   90.00
_cell.angle_beta   90.00
_cell.angle_gamma   90.00
#
_symmetry.space_group_name_H-M   'P 1'
#
loop_
_entity.id
_entity.type
_entity.pdbx_description
1 polymer ?
#
loop_
_entity_poly.entity_id
_entity_poly.type
_entity_poly.pdbx_seq_one_letter_code
_entity_poly.pdbx_strand_id
1 'polypeptide(L)'
;MATTLLANKPLLGPLVGLNMWTFAVEFLLYKRRTPALKKYKVTFDPETVKKQKAEKLPVFVQWPAHNFNNLLEQPTQFYAVVLALSLLDVRSKRTVVLHSLSHVSTNRPKIRFPVFAASSLALLGLTAQLGKMLCF
;
A
#
# COMPACT_ATOMS: atom_id res chain seq x y z
N MET A 1 4.29 17.80 -22.43
CA MET A 1 5.21 18.28 -21.38
C MET A 1 5.35 17.30 -20.21
N ALA A 2 4.26 16.84 -19.57
CA ALA A 2 4.34 15.82 -18.50
C ALA A 2 4.81 14.43 -18.99
N THR A 3 4.35 13.98 -20.16
CA THR A 3 4.71 12.67 -20.75
C THR A 3 6.21 12.54 -21.04
N THR A 4 6.84 13.62 -21.50
CA THR A 4 8.29 13.71 -21.74
C THR A 4 9.11 13.74 -20.44
N LEU A 5 8.58 14.33 -19.37
CA LEU A 5 9.23 14.34 -18.06
C LEU A 5 9.22 12.94 -17.41
N LEU A 6 8.07 12.25 -17.52
CA LEU A 6 7.90 10.87 -17.05
C LEU A 6 8.75 9.87 -17.84
N ALA A 7 8.95 10.10 -19.14
CA ALA A 7 9.85 9.29 -19.97
C ALA A 7 11.32 9.34 -19.46
N ASN A 8 11.74 10.49 -18.92
CA ASN A 8 13.10 10.68 -18.41
C ASN A 8 13.28 10.22 -16.94
N LYS A 9 12.19 10.12 -16.17
CA LYS A 9 12.19 9.64 -14.78
C LYS A 9 11.12 8.55 -14.59
N PRO A 10 11.36 7.32 -15.10
CA PRO A 10 10.34 6.26 -15.13
C PRO A 10 9.89 5.81 -13.74
N LEU A 11 10.69 6.10 -12.71
CA LEU A 11 10.44 5.79 -11.31
C LEU A 11 9.32 6.65 -10.68
N LEU A 12 8.98 7.79 -11.27
CA LEU A 12 7.92 8.68 -10.75
C LEU A 12 6.50 8.14 -11.01
N GLY A 13 6.29 7.34 -12.06
CA GLY A 13 4.99 6.74 -12.35
C GLY A 13 4.49 5.82 -11.22
N PRO A 14 5.29 4.84 -10.78
CA PRO A 14 4.96 3.98 -9.63
C PRO A 14 4.67 4.73 -8.33
N LEU A 15 5.37 5.85 -8.06
CA LEU A 15 5.12 6.73 -6.91
C LEU A 15 3.67 7.23 -6.91
N VAL A 16 3.23 7.80 -8.03
CA VAL A 16 1.86 8.30 -8.17
C VAL A 16 0.86 7.15 -8.12
N GLY A 17 1.14 6.03 -8.80
CA GLY A 17 0.27 4.87 -8.81
C GLY A 17 0.00 4.30 -7.41
N LEU A 18 1.05 4.22 -6.57
CA LEU A 18 0.92 3.75 -5.19
C LEU A 18 0.12 4.73 -4.32
N ASN A 19 0.32 6.03 -4.52
CA ASN A 19 -0.43 7.04 -3.77
C ASN A 19 -1.91 7.09 -4.16
N MET A 20 -2.21 6.97 -5.46
CA MET A 20 -3.58 6.81 -5.94
C MET A 20 -4.24 5.56 -5.38
N TRP A 21 -3.48 4.46 -5.27
CA TRP A 21 -3.96 3.24 -4.64
C TRP A 21 -4.29 3.43 -3.15
N THR A 22 -3.47 4.17 -2.40
CA THR A 22 -3.75 4.52 -1.01
C THR A 22 -5.11 5.21 -0.86
N PHE A 23 -5.39 6.23 -1.68
CA PHE A 23 -6.69 6.89 -1.67
C PHE A 23 -7.83 5.96 -2.09
N ALA A 24 -7.61 5.05 -3.02
CA ALA A 24 -8.61 4.07 -3.42
C ALA A 24 -9.00 3.13 -2.27
N VAL A 25 -8.03 2.65 -1.49
CA VAL A 25 -8.27 1.82 -0.30
C VAL A 25 -8.94 2.61 0.81
N GLU A 26 -8.50 3.84 1.05
CA GLU A 26 -9.10 4.74 2.03
C GLU A 26 -10.58 5.01 1.72
N PHE A 27 -10.87 5.38 0.48
CA PHE A 27 -12.23 5.58 0.02
C PHE A 27 -13.08 4.33 0.24
N LEU A 28 -12.57 3.15 -0.11
CA LEU A 28 -13.28 1.90 0.05
C LEU A 28 -13.51 1.52 1.51
N LEU A 29 -12.54 1.80 2.38
CA LEU A 29 -12.65 1.67 3.83
C LEU A 29 -13.86 2.45 4.34
N TYR A 30 -13.91 3.76 4.08
CA TYR A 30 -14.99 4.60 4.58
C TYR A 30 -16.33 4.25 3.92
N LYS A 31 -16.34 3.98 2.61
CA LYS A 31 -17.54 3.56 1.88
C LYS A 31 -18.20 2.33 2.51
N ARG A 32 -17.43 1.33 2.93
CA ARG A 32 -17.99 0.11 3.56
C ARG A 32 -18.25 0.28 5.05
N ARG A 33 -17.34 0.94 5.77
CA ARG A 33 -17.36 0.99 7.23
C ARG A 33 -18.39 1.97 7.78
N THR A 34 -18.47 3.18 7.24
CA THR A 34 -19.38 4.23 7.74
C THR A 34 -20.84 3.78 7.82
N PRO A 35 -21.46 3.21 6.76
CA PRO A 35 -22.83 2.71 6.86
C PRO A 35 -22.96 1.50 7.80
N ALA A 36 -21.94 0.64 7.87
CA ALA A 36 -21.95 -0.54 8.73
C ALA A 36 -21.89 -0.18 10.22
N LEU A 37 -21.10 0.82 10.63
CA LEU A 37 -21.05 1.27 12.02
C LEU A 37 -22.44 1.65 12.54
N LYS A 38 -23.23 2.36 11.72
CA LYS A 38 -24.63 2.71 12.03
C LYS A 38 -25.53 1.46 12.04
N LYS A 39 -25.46 0.62 11.00
CA LYS A 39 -26.30 -0.59 10.86
C LYS A 39 -26.13 -1.56 12.04
N TYR A 40 -24.89 -1.75 12.49
CA TYR A 40 -24.55 -2.68 13.57
C TYR A 40 -24.47 -2.03 14.95
N LYS A 41 -24.90 -0.76 15.09
CA LYS A 41 -24.95 -0.03 16.37
C LYS A 41 -23.63 -0.13 17.14
N VAL A 42 -22.52 0.15 16.46
CA VAL A 42 -21.20 0.21 17.08
C VAL A 42 -21.09 1.53 17.83
N THR A 43 -20.77 1.50 19.13
CA THR A 43 -20.54 2.70 19.93
C THR A 43 -19.10 3.20 19.76
N PHE A 44 -18.87 4.48 20.03
CA PHE A 44 -17.54 5.11 19.97
C PHE A 44 -16.88 5.24 21.35
N ASP A 45 -17.34 4.46 22.32
CA ASP A 45 -16.70 4.33 23.61
C ASP A 45 -15.29 3.73 23.44
N PRO A 46 -14.22 4.45 23.86
CA PRO A 46 -12.84 4.00 23.69
C PRO A 46 -12.54 2.62 24.28
N GLU A 47 -13.20 2.24 25.37
CA GLU A 47 -12.96 0.96 26.05
C GLU A 47 -13.50 -0.24 25.25
N THR A 48 -14.61 -0.04 24.51
CA THR A 48 -15.35 -1.14 23.88
C THR A 48 -15.33 -1.12 22.35
N VAL A 49 -15.04 0.01 21.72
CA VAL A 49 -15.17 0.20 20.26
C VAL A 49 -14.34 -0.78 19.44
N LYS A 50 -13.12 -1.14 19.89
CA LYS A 50 -12.25 -2.08 19.17
C LYS A 50 -12.87 -3.48 19.13
N LYS A 51 -13.34 -3.97 20.28
CA LYS A 51 -14.00 -5.27 20.42
C LYS A 51 -15.30 -5.29 19.61
N GLN A 52 -16.13 -4.25 19.74
CA GLN A 52 -17.38 -4.15 18.99
C GLN A 52 -17.19 -4.17 17.47
N LYS A 53 -16.16 -3.49 16.94
CA LYS A 53 -15.84 -3.53 15.51
C LYS A 53 -15.46 -4.95 15.05
N ALA A 54 -14.72 -5.69 15.86
CA ALA A 54 -14.30 -7.06 15.53
C ALA A 54 -15.48 -8.04 15.55
N GLU A 55 -16.37 -7.93 16.53
CA GLU A 55 -17.48 -8.87 16.75
C GLU A 55 -18.71 -8.56 15.89
N LYS A 56 -19.05 -7.27 15.74
CA LYS A 56 -20.32 -6.87 15.10
C LYS A 56 -20.21 -6.64 13.60
N LEU A 57 -19.05 -6.23 13.08
CA LEU A 57 -18.91 -5.90 11.66
C LEU A 57 -18.62 -7.14 10.82
N PRO A 58 -19.28 -7.32 9.65
CA PRO A 58 -18.95 -8.39 8.73
C PRO A 58 -17.48 -8.33 8.30
N VAL A 59 -16.88 -9.51 8.14
CA VAL A 59 -15.46 -9.68 7.82
C VAL A 59 -15.03 -8.88 6.56
N PHE A 60 -15.86 -8.84 5.52
CA PHE A 60 -15.62 -8.06 4.29
C PHE A 60 -15.59 -6.53 4.50
N VAL A 61 -16.25 -6.01 5.53
CA VAL A 61 -16.18 -4.60 5.94
C VAL A 61 -14.88 -4.32 6.68
N GLN A 62 -14.31 -5.32 7.35
CA GLN A 62 -13.05 -5.18 8.09
C GLN A 62 -11.82 -5.22 7.16
N TRP A 63 -11.88 -5.94 6.04
CA TRP A 63 -10.72 -6.13 5.15
C TRP A 63 -10.05 -4.86 4.63
N PRO A 64 -10.76 -3.85 4.08
CA PRO A 64 -10.10 -2.63 3.63
C PRO A 64 -9.42 -1.89 4.77
N ALA A 65 -9.93 -2.01 6.00
CA ALA A 65 -9.31 -1.37 7.15
C ALA A 65 -8.03 -2.07 7.59
N HIS A 66 -8.04 -3.41 7.62
CA HIS A 66 -6.82 -4.18 7.87
C HIS A 66 -5.79 -3.90 6.77
N ASN A 67 -6.22 -3.74 5.52
CA ASN A 67 -5.34 -3.33 4.44
C ASN A 67 -4.78 -1.93 4.69
N PHE A 68 -5.63 -0.93 4.94
CA PHE A 68 -5.24 0.46 5.15
C PHE A 68 -4.25 0.64 6.32
N ASN A 69 -4.48 -0.07 7.43
CA ASN A 69 -3.58 -0.03 8.59
C ASN A 69 -2.15 -0.49 8.27
N ASN A 70 -2.00 -1.48 7.39
CA ASN A 70 -0.70 -2.01 6.99
C ASN A 70 -0.17 -1.32 5.71
N LEU A 71 -1.00 -0.49 5.06
CA LEU A 71 -0.74 -0.02 3.70
C LEU A 71 0.46 0.90 3.63
N LEU A 72 0.85 1.57 4.72
CA LEU A 72 1.93 2.55 4.68
C LEU A 72 3.29 2.03 5.18
N GLU A 73 3.38 0.79 5.68
CA GLU A 73 4.65 0.26 6.20
C GLU A 73 5.70 0.10 5.09
N GLN A 74 5.41 -0.68 4.04
CA GLN A 74 6.33 -0.87 2.92
C GLN A 74 6.34 0.31 1.92
N PRO A 75 5.19 0.92 1.56
CA PRO A 75 5.16 2.07 0.67
C PRO A 75 6.01 3.25 1.10
N THR A 76 6.12 3.52 2.40
CA THR A 76 6.97 4.62 2.89
C THR A 76 8.45 4.36 2.56
N GLN A 77 8.93 3.14 2.77
CA GLN A 77 10.29 2.74 2.38
C GLN A 77 10.48 2.80 0.86
N PHE A 78 9.49 2.31 0.09
CA PHE A 78 9.51 2.39 -1.36
C PHE A 78 9.60 3.83 -1.87
N TYR A 79 8.80 4.75 -1.31
CA TYR A 79 8.85 6.16 -1.69
C TYR A 79 10.24 6.76 -1.49
N ALA A 80 10.87 6.51 -0.34
CA ALA A 80 12.20 7.02 -0.05
C ALA A 80 13.24 6.51 -1.07
N VAL A 81 13.27 5.20 -1.31
CA VAL A 81 14.26 4.56 -2.19
C VAL A 81 14.06 4.99 -3.65
N VAL A 82 12.82 5.01 -4.13
CA VAL A 82 12.50 5.33 -5.52
C VAL A 82 12.73 6.81 -5.83
N LEU A 83 12.41 7.71 -4.89
CA LEU A 83 12.74 9.13 -5.03
C LEU A 83 14.26 9.33 -5.09
N ALA A 84 15.02 8.71 -4.19
CA ALA A 84 16.48 8.81 -4.18
C ALA A 84 17.10 8.27 -5.49
N LEU A 85 16.68 7.09 -5.95
CA LEU A 85 17.12 6.53 -7.23
C LEU A 85 16.73 7.45 -8.41
N SER A 86 15.57 8.09 -8.34
CA SER A 86 15.13 9.03 -9.38
C SER A 86 15.94 10.33 -9.39
N LEU A 87 16.45 10.77 -8.24
CA LEU A 87 17.38 11.90 -8.13
C LEU A 87 18.76 11.56 -8.68
N LEU A 88 19.20 10.30 -8.56
CA LEU A 88 20.41 9.76 -9.17
C LEU A 88 20.26 9.40 -10.66
N ASP A 89 19.17 9.83 -11.31
CA ASP A 89 18.83 9.56 -12.71
C ASP A 89 18.85 8.08 -13.12
N VAL A 90 18.54 7.19 -12.18
CA VAL A 90 18.37 5.76 -12.47
C VAL A 90 17.12 5.55 -13.32
N ARG A 91 17.31 5.05 -14.55
CA ARG A 91 16.24 4.79 -15.52
C ARG A 91 15.71 3.36 -15.50
N SER A 92 15.97 2.61 -14.42
CA SER A 92 15.53 1.23 -14.30
C SER A 92 14.00 1.13 -14.41
N LYS A 93 13.51 0.31 -15.34
CA LYS A 93 12.09 -0.06 -15.47
C LYS A 93 11.71 -1.21 -14.53
N ARG A 94 12.59 -1.65 -13.62
CA ARG A 94 12.25 -2.64 -12.58
C ARG A 94 11.34 -1.97 -11.55
N THR A 95 10.10 -1.72 -11.94
CA THR A 95 9.08 -1.12 -11.10
C THR A 95 8.08 -2.19 -10.80
N VAL A 96 8.21 -2.78 -9.60
CA VAL A 96 7.30 -3.81 -9.11
C VAL A 96 6.00 -3.13 -8.71
N VAL A 97 5.10 -3.00 -9.67
CA VAL A 97 3.74 -2.51 -9.43
C VAL A 97 2.78 -3.67 -9.67
N LEU A 98 2.74 -4.61 -8.74
CA LEU A 98 1.62 -5.53 -8.58
C LEU A 98 1.55 -5.97 -7.11
N HIS A 99 1.17 -5.05 -6.24
CA HIS A 99 0.75 -5.42 -4.90
C HIS A 99 -0.47 -4.60 -4.50
N SER A 100 -1.63 -5.29 -4.39
CA SER A 100 -2.75 -4.92 -3.51
C SER A 100 -4.13 -5.46 -3.92
N LEU A 101 -4.36 -5.81 -5.20
CA LEU A 101 -5.70 -6.17 -5.67
C LEU A 101 -6.27 -7.40 -4.92
N SER A 102 -5.39 -8.32 -4.51
CA SER A 102 -5.78 -9.55 -3.81
C SER A 102 -6.25 -9.30 -2.37
N HIS A 103 -5.68 -8.31 -1.67
CA HIS A 103 -5.88 -8.13 -0.23
C HIS A 103 -7.24 -7.51 0.12
N VAL A 104 -7.75 -6.63 -0.74
CA VAL A 104 -9.02 -5.93 -0.54
C VAL A 104 -10.23 -6.78 -0.97
N SER A 105 -9.97 -7.79 -1.81
CA SER A 105 -10.98 -8.67 -2.42
C SER A 105 -11.05 -10.04 -1.73
N THR A 106 -9.92 -10.59 -1.27
CA THR A 106 -9.83 -11.92 -0.66
C THR A 106 -8.80 -11.98 0.46
N ASN A 107 -9.21 -12.32 1.68
CA ASN A 107 -8.28 -12.54 2.79
C ASN A 107 -7.74 -13.98 2.83
N ARG A 108 -6.96 -14.39 1.82
CA ARG A 108 -6.35 -15.73 1.75
C ARG A 108 -4.84 -15.68 2.08
N PRO A 109 -4.41 -16.13 3.29
CA PRO A 109 -3.00 -16.12 3.72
C PRO A 109 -2.02 -16.73 2.72
N LYS A 110 -2.40 -17.86 2.12
CA LYS A 110 -1.58 -18.62 1.15
C LYS A 110 -1.21 -17.81 -0.09
N ILE A 111 -2.00 -16.78 -0.44
CA ILE A 111 -1.74 -15.91 -1.59
C ILE A 111 -1.06 -14.62 -1.13
N ARG A 112 -1.55 -13.98 -0.05
CA ARG A 112 -1.01 -12.68 0.38
C ARG A 112 0.45 -12.76 0.84
N PHE A 113 0.86 -13.85 1.49
CA PHE A 113 2.20 -13.96 2.05
C PHE A 113 3.31 -14.06 0.98
N PRO A 114 3.22 -14.96 -0.04
CA PRO A 114 4.23 -14.99 -1.11
C PRO A 114 4.32 -13.67 -1.88
N VAL A 115 3.20 -13.01 -2.14
CA VAL A 115 3.20 -11.74 -2.88
C VAL A 115 3.81 -10.61 -2.02
N PHE A 116 3.57 -10.60 -0.70
CA PHE A 116 4.26 -9.71 0.23
C PHE A 116 5.77 -9.97 0.21
N ALA A 117 6.19 -11.23 0.38
CA ALA A 117 7.60 -11.60 0.39
C ALA A 117 8.34 -11.21 -0.91
N ALA A 118 7.71 -11.45 -2.06
CA ALA A 118 8.25 -11.04 -3.35
C ALA A 118 8.40 -9.51 -3.47
N SER A 119 7.43 -8.74 -2.94
CA SER A 119 7.48 -7.29 -2.90
C SER A 119 8.60 -6.79 -1.99
N SER A 120 8.78 -7.42 -0.83
CA SER A 120 9.89 -7.13 0.10
C SER A 120 11.25 -7.36 -0.54
N LEU A 121 11.43 -8.48 -1.25
CA LEU A 121 12.70 -8.80 -1.93
C LEU A 121 12.99 -7.83 -3.08
N ALA A 122 11.96 -7.40 -3.81
CA ALA A 122 12.12 -6.39 -4.84
C ALA A 122 12.56 -5.04 -4.25
N LEU A 123 11.93 -4.60 -3.15
CA LEU A 123 12.32 -3.38 -2.45
C LEU A 123 13.74 -3.49 -1.90
N LEU A 124 14.11 -4.63 -1.32
CA LEU A 124 15.48 -4.88 -0.86
C LEU A 124 16.50 -4.73 -2.00
N GLY A 125 16.19 -5.24 -3.20
CA GLY A 125 17.04 -5.08 -4.38
C GLY A 125 17.22 -3.61 -4.80
N LEU A 126 16.15 -2.81 -4.79
CA LEU A 126 16.22 -1.38 -5.06
C LEU A 126 17.03 -0.64 -3.99
N THR A 127 16.84 -0.98 -2.72
CA THR A 127 17.61 -0.42 -1.59
C THR A 127 19.09 -0.76 -1.71
N ALA A 128 19.43 -2.01 -2.05
CA ALA A 128 20.81 -2.43 -2.26
C ALA A 128 21.47 -1.70 -3.44
N GLN A 129 20.74 -1.50 -4.53
CA GLN A 129 21.21 -0.69 -5.65
C GLN A 129 21.50 0.75 -5.22
N LEU A 130 20.58 1.38 -4.49
CA LEU A 130 20.76 2.73 -3.98
C LEU A 130 21.99 2.83 -3.07
N GLY A 131 22.13 1.89 -2.12
CA GLY A 131 23.28 1.83 -1.22
C GLY A 131 24.60 1.68 -1.99
N LYS A 132 24.62 0.85 -3.04
CA LYS A 132 25.80 0.70 -3.90
C LYS A 132 26.19 2.02 -4.57
N MET A 133 25.25 2.85 -4.99
CA MET A 133 25.53 4.11 -5.70
C MET A 133 25.95 5.27 -4.77
N LEU A 134 25.62 5.21 -3.48
CA LEU A 134 25.91 6.26 -2.52
C LEU A 134 27.17 5.99 -1.69
N CYS A 135 27.48 4.73 -1.43
CA CYS A 135 28.59 4.34 -0.56
C CYS A 135 29.81 3.80 -1.31
N PHE A 136 29.69 3.52 -2.61
CA PHE A 136 30.75 3.00 -3.48
C PHE A 136 30.65 3.66 -4.86
#